data_AF-A0A951QGN4-F1
#
_entry.id   AF-A0A951QGN4-F1
#
_cell.length_a   1.000
_cell.length_b   1.000
_cell.length_c   1.000
_cell.angle_alpha   90.00
_cell.angle_beta   90.00
_cell.angle_gamma   90.00
#
_symmetry.space_group_name_H-M   'P 1'
#
loop_
_entity.id
_entity.type
_entity.pdbx_description
1 polymer ?
#
loop_
_entity_poly.entity_id
_entity_poly.type
_entity_poly.pdbx_seq_one_letter_code
_entity_poly.pdbx_strand_id
1 'polypeptide(L)'
;MANHDFFSRLKSHLLKSRVKPALLPKRHSGTKGFTLLELLVTVAIAGGIISGLMYIVVELMGTDQREASRSETQREMQMAMDYISTELREAVYIYTGSNLECPANAATGAICLTSYLPASLSNDSVPIIAFWKQQAFPDTTAGVRGQCYGSTPPAGVSCLTGSSYALIVYSLSKAPSTIWSKNARITRYAFTEFDTQGNLNRGYVNPGAFNNFATWPMGKDAQTGQTTDLRNAAVLSGRTPGTPVDTPGPVALVDFVDVKPRQATVCPSEGVNYSTSPTDKTLIDRGFGSNVRSFYACISIRPQPTGSPATSQEVNTGVNQDVILYLRGNADGRPGIIGDGFLPALETRVLSRGVLGKTP
;
A
#
# COMPACT_ATOMS: atom_id res chain seq x y z
N MET A 1 -34.76 -31.87 8.50
CA MET A 1 -33.38 -32.25 8.15
C MET A 1 -32.49 -31.84 9.30
N ALA A 2 -32.40 -32.65 10.36
CA ALA A 2 -31.57 -33.86 10.50
C ALA A 2 -30.08 -33.52 10.68
N ASN A 3 -29.63 -33.41 11.94
CA ASN A 3 -28.63 -34.30 12.54
C ASN A 3 -28.10 -33.71 13.87
N HIS A 4 -28.83 -34.01 14.93
CA HIS A 4 -28.29 -34.23 16.27
C HIS A 4 -28.36 -35.75 16.50
N ASP A 5 -27.45 -36.30 17.32
CA ASP A 5 -27.40 -37.71 17.79
C ASP A 5 -26.37 -38.65 17.14
N PHE A 6 -25.08 -38.41 17.40
CA PHE A 6 -24.02 -39.40 17.18
C PHE A 6 -23.23 -39.80 18.44
N PHE A 7 -23.47 -39.21 19.61
CA PHE A 7 -22.60 -39.40 20.79
C PHE A 7 -23.22 -40.11 22.01
N SER A 8 -24.22 -40.99 21.84
CA SER A 8 -24.90 -41.65 22.99
C SER A 8 -24.79 -43.18 23.11
N ARG A 9 -23.83 -43.86 22.46
CA ARG A 9 -23.75 -45.34 22.51
C ARG A 9 -22.33 -45.91 22.65
N LEU A 10 -21.64 -45.58 23.75
CA LEU A 10 -20.40 -46.29 24.14
C LEU A 10 -20.22 -46.39 25.66
N LYS A 11 -21.30 -46.72 26.38
CA LYS A 11 -21.28 -47.09 27.80
C LYS A 11 -22.11 -48.35 28.03
N SER A 12 -21.57 -49.53 27.71
CA SER A 12 -22.00 -50.80 28.33
C SER A 12 -21.22 -51.97 27.77
N HIS A 13 -19.99 -52.19 28.20
CA HIS A 13 -19.40 -53.54 28.28
C HIS A 13 -18.15 -53.49 29.17
N LEU A 14 -18.38 -53.51 30.49
CA LEU A 14 -17.34 -53.88 31.45
C LEU A 14 -17.84 -55.09 32.26
N LEU A 15 -17.37 -56.25 31.81
CA LEU A 15 -16.71 -57.30 32.60
C LEU A 15 -17.45 -57.81 33.85
N LYS A 16 -18.27 -58.84 33.66
CA LYS A 16 -18.44 -59.92 34.65
C LYS A 16 -17.18 -60.79 34.60
N SER A 17 -16.26 -60.59 35.54
CA SER A 17 -15.19 -61.55 35.83
C SER A 17 -15.27 -61.96 37.30
N ARG A 18 -15.46 -63.27 37.50
CA ARG A 18 -15.65 -63.92 38.80
C ARG A 18 -14.38 -63.81 39.65
N VAL A 19 -14.51 -63.19 40.82
CA VAL A 19 -13.50 -63.22 41.88
C VAL A 19 -13.61 -64.56 42.63
N LYS A 20 -12.53 -65.35 42.62
CA LYS A 20 -12.28 -66.42 43.60
C LYS A 20 -11.25 -65.89 44.62
N PRO A 21 -11.47 -65.97 45.93
CA PRO A 21 -10.45 -65.63 46.90
C PRO A 21 -9.55 -66.85 47.10
N ALA A 22 -8.38 -66.85 46.46
CA ALA A 22 -7.29 -67.77 46.80
C ALA A 22 -6.39 -67.08 47.83
N LEU A 23 -6.18 -67.79 48.93
CA LEU A 23 -5.40 -67.41 50.11
C LEU A 23 -4.02 -66.84 49.74
N LEU A 24 -3.74 -65.62 50.19
CA LEU A 24 -2.44 -64.97 50.08
C LEU A 24 -1.45 -65.58 51.07
N PRO A 25 -0.27 -66.09 50.63
CA PRO A 25 0.85 -66.27 51.54
C PRO A 25 1.41 -64.89 51.93
N LYS A 26 1.65 -64.73 53.24
CA LYS A 26 2.26 -63.55 53.87
C LYS A 26 3.66 -63.35 53.29
N ARG A 27 3.77 -62.53 52.24
CA ARG A 27 5.05 -62.17 51.61
C ARG A 27 5.70 -61.08 52.46
N HIS A 28 6.81 -61.43 53.09
CA HIS A 28 7.68 -60.52 53.84
C HIS A 28 8.01 -59.32 52.95
N SER A 29 7.56 -58.11 53.29
CA SER A 29 7.99 -56.89 52.61
C SER A 29 9.42 -56.60 53.03
N GLY A 30 10.38 -57.20 52.33
CA GLY A 30 11.75 -56.69 52.34
C GLY A 30 11.68 -55.30 51.72
N THR A 31 11.78 -54.27 52.56
CA THR A 31 12.12 -52.90 52.15
C THR A 31 13.51 -52.95 51.52
N LYS A 32 13.57 -53.37 50.26
CA LYS A 32 14.75 -53.16 49.42
C LYS A 32 14.82 -51.66 49.19
N GLY A 33 15.70 -50.97 49.91
CA GLY A 33 15.99 -49.56 49.67
C GLY A 33 16.38 -49.36 48.21
N PHE A 34 15.95 -48.24 47.63
CA PHE A 34 16.36 -47.83 46.29
C PHE A 34 17.87 -47.90 46.16
N THR A 35 18.36 -48.63 45.16
CA THR A 35 19.79 -48.64 44.86
C THR A 35 20.15 -47.32 44.18
N LEU A 36 21.31 -46.73 44.54
CA LEU A 36 21.77 -45.46 43.96
C LEU A 36 21.85 -45.51 42.43
N LEU A 37 22.14 -46.70 41.87
CA LEU A 37 22.21 -46.94 40.43
C LEU A 37 20.82 -46.89 39.75
N GLU A 38 19.77 -47.40 40.39
CA GLU A 38 18.40 -47.32 39.87
C GLU A 38 17.92 -45.86 39.79
N LEU A 39 18.26 -45.05 40.79
CA LEU A 39 17.98 -43.60 40.79
C LEU A 39 18.79 -42.86 39.70
N LEU A 40 20.03 -43.26 39.45
CA LEU A 40 20.85 -42.68 38.39
C LEU A 40 20.28 -42.96 37.00
N VAL A 41 19.83 -44.20 36.75
CA VAL A 41 19.21 -44.57 35.47
C VAL A 41 17.89 -43.86 35.25
N THR A 42 17.05 -43.73 36.29
CA THR A 42 15.77 -43.01 36.16
C THR A 42 15.96 -41.52 35.87
N VAL A 43 16.94 -40.87 36.52
CA VAL A 43 17.30 -39.47 36.23
C VAL A 43 17.85 -39.33 34.80
N ALA A 44 18.67 -40.27 34.33
CA ALA A 44 19.20 -40.25 32.97
C ALA A 44 18.09 -40.37 31.91
N ILE A 45 17.16 -41.31 32.09
CA ILE A 45 16.02 -41.50 31.18
C ILE A 45 15.10 -40.27 31.23
N ALA A 46 14.78 -39.76 32.42
CA ALA A 46 13.95 -38.57 32.59
C ALA A 46 14.60 -37.34 31.92
N GLY A 47 15.91 -37.15 32.08
CA GLY A 47 16.66 -36.07 31.44
C GLY A 47 16.64 -36.17 29.92
N GLY A 48 16.76 -37.38 29.37
CA GLY A 48 16.63 -37.62 27.93
C GLY A 48 15.25 -37.26 27.38
N ILE A 49 14.18 -37.66 28.08
CA ILE A 49 12.80 -37.35 27.70
C ILE A 49 12.55 -35.83 27.76
N ILE A 50 12.96 -35.16 28.84
CA ILE A 50 12.78 -33.71 29.01
C ILE A 50 13.53 -32.94 27.91
N SER A 51 14.75 -33.35 27.59
CA SER A 51 15.54 -32.73 26.52
C SER A 51 14.87 -32.89 25.15
N GLY A 52 14.32 -34.08 24.87
CA GLY A 52 13.57 -34.34 23.64
C GLY A 52 12.29 -33.50 23.53
N LEU A 53 11.53 -33.38 24.62
CA LEU A 53 10.33 -32.54 24.65
C LEU A 53 10.66 -31.05 24.49
N MET A 54 11.73 -30.57 25.14
CA MET A 54 12.19 -29.18 25.01
C MET A 54 12.60 -28.86 23.57
N TYR A 55 13.29 -29.77 22.90
CA TYR A 55 13.66 -29.61 21.49
C TYR A 55 12.44 -29.43 20.58
N ILE A 56 11.41 -30.27 20.75
CA ILE A 56 10.17 -30.19 19.97
C ILE A 56 9.46 -28.84 20.19
N VAL A 57 9.40 -28.36 21.44
CA VAL A 57 8.75 -27.07 21.74
C VAL A 57 9.46 -25.91 21.04
N VAL A 58 10.79 -25.92 21.00
CA VAL A 58 11.56 -24.87 20.31
C VAL A 58 11.30 -24.89 18.79
N GLU A 59 11.22 -26.07 18.18
CA GLU A 59 10.87 -26.19 16.76
C GLU A 59 9.43 -25.73 16.46
N LEU A 60 8.47 -26.07 17.34
CA LEU A 60 7.08 -25.63 17.19
C LEU A 60 6.98 -24.11 17.32
N MET A 61 7.62 -23.52 18.34
CA MET A 61 7.65 -22.06 18.50
C MET A 61 8.28 -21.35 17.30
N GLY A 62 9.36 -21.91 16.73
CA GLY A 62 9.96 -21.37 15.51
C GLY A 62 9.04 -21.44 14.31
N THR A 63 8.28 -22.53 14.19
CA THR A 63 7.28 -22.72 13.13
C THR A 63 6.11 -21.76 13.31
N ASP A 64 5.56 -21.64 14.51
CA ASP A 64 4.48 -20.71 14.84
C ASP A 64 4.87 -19.25 14.55
N GLN A 65 6.09 -18.84 14.92
CA GLN A 65 6.60 -17.50 14.60
C GLN A 65 6.70 -17.27 13.10
N ARG A 66 7.21 -18.25 12.36
CA ARG A 66 7.32 -18.19 10.90
C ARG A 66 5.96 -18.09 10.23
N GLU A 67 4.99 -18.89 10.67
CA GLU A 67 3.62 -18.87 10.15
C GLU A 67 2.91 -17.56 10.48
N ALA A 68 3.06 -17.06 11.71
CA ALA A 68 2.53 -15.76 12.11
C ALA A 68 3.10 -14.63 11.25
N SER A 69 4.42 -14.59 11.02
CA SER A 69 5.07 -13.58 10.18
C SER A 69 4.61 -13.61 8.71
N ARG A 70 4.37 -14.81 8.16
CA ARG A 70 3.83 -14.98 6.81
C ARG A 70 2.39 -14.50 6.70
N SER A 71 1.55 -14.93 7.64
CA SER A 71 0.14 -14.56 7.71
C SER A 71 -0.01 -13.05 7.85
N GLU A 72 0.78 -12.42 8.73
CA GLU A 72 0.73 -10.97 8.92
C GLU A 72 1.19 -10.21 7.68
N THR A 73 2.28 -10.65 7.01
CA THR A 73 2.72 -10.02 5.75
C THR A 73 1.63 -10.11 4.69
N GLN A 74 0.97 -11.27 4.53
CA GLN A 74 -0.11 -11.40 3.55
C GLN A 74 -1.31 -10.51 3.89
N ARG A 75 -1.69 -10.46 5.17
CA ARG A 75 -2.80 -9.63 5.67
C ARG A 75 -2.52 -8.14 5.45
N GLU A 76 -1.32 -7.67 5.79
CA GLU A 76 -0.90 -6.28 5.57
C GLU A 76 -0.91 -5.91 4.08
N MET A 77 -0.40 -6.78 3.20
CA MET A 77 -0.42 -6.54 1.76
C MET A 77 -1.85 -6.47 1.19
N GLN A 78 -2.75 -7.34 1.67
CA GLN A 78 -4.16 -7.31 1.26
C GLN A 78 -4.84 -6.01 1.71
N MET A 79 -4.66 -5.62 2.98
CA MET A 79 -5.21 -4.36 3.50
C MET A 79 -4.69 -3.14 2.73
N ALA A 80 -3.40 -3.11 2.41
CA ALA A 80 -2.81 -2.05 1.62
C ALA A 80 -3.41 -1.99 0.21
N MET A 81 -3.54 -3.15 -0.46
CA MET A 81 -4.11 -3.23 -1.79
C MET A 81 -5.58 -2.80 -1.83
N ASP A 82 -6.38 -3.21 -0.83
CA ASP A 82 -7.77 -2.82 -0.70
C ASP A 82 -7.93 -1.33 -0.44
N TYR A 83 -7.06 -0.76 0.41
CA TYR A 83 -7.02 0.67 0.70
C TYR A 83 -6.73 1.50 -0.57
N ILE A 84 -5.64 1.16 -1.29
CA ILE A 84 -5.25 1.84 -2.54
C ILE A 84 -6.39 1.71 -3.58
N SER A 85 -6.94 0.50 -3.74
CA SER A 85 -8.02 0.24 -4.69
C SER A 85 -9.27 1.05 -4.41
N THR A 86 -9.61 1.22 -3.13
CA THR A 86 -10.78 2.01 -2.72
C THR A 86 -10.59 3.49 -3.09
N GLU A 87 -9.42 4.06 -2.83
CA GLU A 87 -9.16 5.44 -3.23
C GLU A 87 -9.10 5.62 -4.76
N LEU A 88 -8.59 4.63 -5.49
CA LEU A 88 -8.58 4.69 -6.96
C LEU A 88 -9.98 4.66 -7.57
N ARG A 89 -10.96 4.02 -6.92
CA ARG A 89 -12.36 4.07 -7.37
C ARG A 89 -12.96 5.47 -7.26
N GLU A 90 -12.46 6.28 -6.34
CA GLU A 90 -12.84 7.69 -6.13
C GLU A 90 -12.04 8.66 -7.01
N ALA A 91 -11.09 8.15 -7.79
CA ALA A 91 -10.25 8.98 -8.64
C ALA A 91 -11.07 9.67 -9.73
N VAL A 92 -10.79 10.95 -9.91
CA VAL A 92 -11.33 11.84 -10.93
C VAL A 92 -10.43 11.86 -12.17
N TYR A 93 -9.11 11.79 -11.96
CA TYR A 93 -8.10 11.73 -13.00
C TYR A 93 -6.89 10.94 -12.51
N ILE A 94 -6.41 9.96 -13.27
CA ILE A 94 -5.22 9.16 -12.98
C ILE A 94 -4.12 9.49 -13.98
N TYR A 95 -2.92 9.78 -13.48
CA TYR A 95 -1.74 10.05 -14.29
C TYR A 95 -1.17 8.74 -14.86
N THR A 96 -0.83 8.75 -16.15
CA THR A 96 -0.09 7.64 -16.79
C THR A 96 1.39 7.70 -16.42
N GLY A 97 2.13 6.63 -16.68
CA GLY A 97 3.57 6.59 -16.40
C GLY A 97 4.33 7.73 -17.09
N SER A 98 3.95 8.10 -18.32
CA SER A 98 4.58 9.20 -19.07
C SER A 98 4.24 10.60 -18.55
N ASN A 99 3.06 10.78 -17.93
CA ASN A 99 2.66 12.07 -17.37
C ASN A 99 3.15 12.23 -15.91
N LEU A 100 3.39 11.11 -15.23
CA LEU A 100 3.96 11.06 -13.89
C LEU A 100 5.47 11.34 -13.93
N GLU A 101 6.19 10.67 -14.84
CA GLU A 101 7.65 10.68 -14.93
C GLU A 101 8.15 11.57 -16.06
N CYS A 102 9.21 12.35 -15.82
CA CYS A 102 9.90 13.03 -16.91
C CYS A 102 10.80 12.04 -17.65
N PRO A 103 10.58 11.78 -18.95
CA PRO A 103 11.59 11.08 -19.73
C PRO A 103 12.87 11.91 -19.74
N ALA A 104 14.04 11.27 -19.64
CA ALA A 104 15.34 11.98 -19.65
C ALA A 104 15.59 12.80 -20.92
N ASN A 105 14.89 12.47 -22.01
CA ASN A 105 14.91 13.21 -23.28
C ASN A 105 13.61 13.99 -23.51
N ALA A 106 12.90 14.35 -22.43
CA ALA A 106 11.76 15.25 -22.48
C ALA A 106 12.14 16.47 -23.31
N ALA A 107 11.41 16.73 -24.40
CA ALA A 107 11.54 17.97 -25.15
C ALA A 107 11.43 19.15 -24.16
N THR A 108 12.20 20.21 -24.40
CA THR A 108 12.17 21.43 -23.58
C THR A 108 10.72 21.90 -23.43
N GLY A 109 10.14 21.74 -22.24
CA GLY A 109 8.72 22.03 -21.96
C GLY A 109 7.80 20.83 -21.70
N ALA A 110 8.28 19.58 -21.63
CA ALA A 110 7.45 18.48 -21.15
C ALA A 110 7.04 18.71 -19.68
N ILE A 111 5.75 18.55 -19.41
CA ILE A 111 5.16 18.73 -18.08
C ILE A 111 5.03 17.36 -17.43
N CYS A 112 5.73 17.14 -16.33
CA CYS A 112 5.67 15.88 -15.59
C CYS A 112 5.41 16.16 -14.13
N LEU A 113 4.50 15.39 -13.51
CA LEU A 113 4.04 15.68 -12.15
C LEU A 113 5.19 15.66 -11.13
N THR A 114 6.15 14.74 -11.30
CA THR A 114 7.30 14.56 -10.41
C THR A 114 8.15 15.82 -10.19
N SER A 115 8.22 16.76 -11.14
CA SER A 115 8.96 18.02 -10.94
C SER A 115 8.23 19.03 -10.04
N TYR A 116 6.95 18.80 -9.79
CA TYR A 116 6.08 19.69 -9.02
C TYR A 116 5.74 19.14 -7.63
N LEU A 117 6.10 17.89 -7.36
CA LEU A 117 5.96 17.24 -6.07
C LEU A 117 7.07 17.69 -5.09
N PRO A 118 6.84 17.55 -3.77
CA PRO A 118 7.89 17.77 -2.78
C PRO A 118 9.13 16.88 -2.97
N ALA A 119 10.29 17.38 -2.53
CA ALA A 119 11.56 16.66 -2.66
C ALA A 119 11.58 15.32 -1.90
N SER A 120 10.80 15.18 -0.82
CA SER A 120 10.69 13.93 -0.04
C SER A 120 10.20 12.73 -0.87
N LEU A 121 9.41 12.99 -1.91
CA LEU A 121 8.90 11.96 -2.82
C LEU A 121 9.85 11.62 -3.97
N SER A 122 10.98 12.32 -4.03
CA SER A 122 11.92 12.20 -5.15
C SER A 122 13.24 11.54 -4.74
N ASN A 123 13.85 11.89 -3.61
CA ASN A 123 15.23 11.43 -3.35
C ASN A 123 15.37 9.92 -3.12
N ASP A 124 14.50 9.33 -2.31
CA ASP A 124 14.56 7.89 -1.94
C ASP A 124 13.26 7.15 -2.26
N SER A 125 12.41 7.76 -3.10
CA SER A 125 11.07 7.25 -3.40
C SER A 125 10.78 7.33 -4.89
N VAL A 126 10.01 6.38 -5.39
CA VAL A 126 9.55 6.29 -6.78
C VAL A 126 8.03 6.37 -6.79
N PRO A 127 7.43 7.46 -7.29
CA PRO A 127 5.98 7.51 -7.50
C PRO A 127 5.53 6.42 -8.46
N ILE A 128 4.57 5.62 -8.03
CA ILE A 128 4.03 4.48 -8.78
C ILE A 128 2.70 4.83 -9.41
N ILE A 129 1.83 5.47 -8.62
CA ILE A 129 0.52 5.93 -9.09
C ILE A 129 0.20 7.26 -8.45
N ALA A 130 -0.30 8.18 -9.27
CA ALA A 130 -0.80 9.47 -8.82
C ALA A 130 -2.18 9.72 -9.43
N PHE A 131 -3.07 10.29 -8.64
CA PHE A 131 -4.42 10.61 -9.09
C PHE A 131 -5.04 11.73 -8.27
N TRP A 132 -5.95 12.47 -8.90
CA TRP A 132 -6.81 13.43 -8.22
C TRP A 132 -8.08 12.73 -7.77
N LYS A 133 -8.52 12.99 -6.53
CA LYS A 133 -9.83 12.58 -6.03
C LYS A 133 -10.57 13.77 -5.42
N GLN A 134 -11.90 13.68 -5.31
CA GLN A 134 -12.65 14.68 -4.54
C GLN A 134 -12.46 14.43 -3.04
N GLN A 135 -12.26 15.51 -2.30
CA GLN A 135 -12.04 15.53 -0.86
C GLN A 135 -12.99 16.55 -0.24
N ALA A 136 -13.77 16.12 0.74
CA ALA A 136 -14.65 17.02 1.49
C ALA A 136 -13.82 18.11 2.21
N PHE A 137 -14.38 19.31 2.36
CA PHE A 137 -13.75 20.35 3.16
C PHE A 137 -13.60 19.90 4.62
N PRO A 138 -12.55 20.35 5.33
CA PRO A 138 -12.37 20.04 6.75
C PRO A 138 -13.59 20.50 7.56
N ASP A 139 -14.15 19.58 8.36
CA ASP A 139 -15.36 19.78 9.15
C ASP A 139 -15.06 20.34 10.55
N THR A 140 -14.29 21.43 10.58
CA THR A 140 -14.05 22.18 11.82
C THR A 140 -14.86 23.48 11.78
N THR A 141 -15.38 23.93 12.92
CA THR A 141 -16.15 25.18 13.01
C THR A 141 -15.33 26.40 12.62
N ALA A 142 -14.00 26.33 12.79
CA ALA A 142 -13.04 27.31 12.30
C ALA A 142 -12.52 27.03 10.88
N GLY A 143 -12.82 25.85 10.31
CA GLY A 143 -12.37 25.44 9.00
C GLY A 143 -13.26 25.95 7.88
N VAL A 144 -12.88 25.60 6.64
CA VAL A 144 -13.55 26.06 5.41
C VAL A 144 -15.05 25.76 5.41
N ARG A 145 -15.47 24.61 5.96
CA ARG A 145 -16.89 24.26 6.04
C ARG A 145 -17.67 25.17 6.99
N GLY A 146 -17.10 25.51 8.16
CA GLY A 146 -17.66 26.50 9.07
C GLY A 146 -17.75 27.90 8.47
N GLN A 147 -16.70 28.32 7.77
CA GLN A 147 -16.65 29.59 7.04
C GLN A 147 -17.69 29.67 5.91
N CYS A 148 -17.93 28.55 5.23
CA CYS A 148 -18.99 28.43 4.23
C CYS A 148 -20.39 28.60 4.82
N TYR A 149 -20.66 28.06 6.02
CA TYR A 149 -21.92 28.31 6.72
C TYR A 149 -22.06 29.77 7.18
N GLY A 150 -20.93 30.40 7.57
CA GLY A 150 -20.87 31.81 7.99
C GLY A 150 -20.89 32.85 6.85
N SER A 151 -21.00 32.41 5.59
CA SER A 151 -20.93 33.29 4.39
C SER A 151 -19.62 34.08 4.25
N THR A 152 -18.53 33.57 4.81
CA THR A 152 -17.18 34.18 4.74
C THR A 152 -16.14 33.19 4.17
N PRO A 153 -16.37 32.59 2.98
CA PRO A 153 -15.42 31.63 2.43
C PRO A 153 -14.05 32.25 2.17
N PRO A 154 -12.97 31.45 2.23
CA PRO A 154 -11.67 31.87 1.71
C PRO A 154 -11.78 32.27 0.24
N ALA A 155 -10.99 33.26 -0.18
CA ALA A 155 -11.01 33.77 -1.54
C ALA A 155 -10.77 32.65 -2.58
N GLY A 156 -11.64 32.57 -3.58
CA GLY A 156 -11.53 31.57 -4.66
C GLY A 156 -12.11 30.19 -4.33
N VAL A 157 -12.78 30.04 -3.18
CA VAL A 157 -13.40 28.77 -2.76
C VAL A 157 -14.92 28.84 -2.95
N SER A 158 -15.47 27.88 -3.70
CA SER A 158 -16.92 27.75 -3.89
C SER A 158 -17.52 26.83 -2.83
N CYS A 159 -18.33 27.38 -1.92
CA CYS A 159 -19.00 26.59 -0.89
C CYS A 159 -20.07 25.64 -1.42
N LEU A 160 -20.58 25.89 -2.64
CA LEU A 160 -21.64 25.09 -3.26
C LEU A 160 -21.22 23.63 -3.50
N THR A 161 -19.93 23.37 -3.77
CA THR A 161 -19.43 22.02 -4.05
C THR A 161 -19.19 21.20 -2.78
N GLY A 162 -19.02 21.85 -1.62
CA GLY A 162 -18.69 21.21 -0.34
C GLY A 162 -17.38 20.38 -0.34
N SER A 163 -16.60 20.46 -1.42
CA SER A 163 -15.45 19.61 -1.69
C SER A 163 -14.41 20.32 -2.56
N SER A 164 -13.16 19.90 -2.38
CA SER A 164 -11.98 20.27 -3.16
C SER A 164 -11.40 19.03 -3.84
N TYR A 165 -10.33 19.20 -4.62
CA TYR A 165 -9.57 18.07 -5.14
C TYR A 165 -8.33 17.82 -4.28
N ALA A 166 -7.97 16.55 -4.09
CA ALA A 166 -6.74 16.15 -3.44
C ALA A 166 -5.91 15.30 -4.41
N LEU A 167 -4.63 15.61 -4.53
CA LEU A 167 -3.69 14.79 -5.29
C LEU A 167 -3.13 13.73 -4.35
N ILE A 168 -3.40 12.47 -4.66
CA ILE A 168 -2.90 11.32 -3.93
C ILE A 168 -1.76 10.71 -4.74
N VAL A 169 -0.63 10.46 -4.09
CA VAL A 169 0.54 9.83 -4.70
C VAL A 169 0.95 8.65 -3.83
N TYR A 170 0.98 7.47 -4.44
CA TYR A 170 1.57 6.29 -3.83
C TYR A 170 2.96 6.08 -4.42
N SER A 171 3.95 5.91 -3.55
CA SER A 171 5.34 5.74 -3.95
C SER A 171 5.99 4.55 -3.25
N LEU A 172 6.91 3.90 -3.94
CA LEU A 172 7.79 2.89 -3.37
C LEU A 172 9.01 3.60 -2.79
N SER A 173 9.25 3.48 -1.49
CA SER A 173 10.31 4.21 -0.78
C SER A 173 11.34 3.26 -0.16
N LYS A 174 12.61 3.64 -0.25
CA LYS A 174 13.75 3.07 0.48
C LYS A 174 14.24 3.99 1.60
N ALA A 175 13.52 5.07 1.89
CA ALA A 175 13.94 6.05 2.88
C ALA A 175 14.23 5.35 4.23
N PRO A 176 15.42 5.58 4.81
CA PRO A 176 15.81 4.98 6.07
C PRO A 176 14.90 5.50 7.19
N SER A 177 14.49 4.63 8.11
CA SER A 177 13.87 5.07 9.36
C SER A 177 14.34 4.23 10.54
N THR A 178 14.34 4.84 11.72
CA THR A 178 14.89 4.27 12.96
C THR A 178 14.18 3.01 13.46
N ILE A 179 13.01 2.71 12.88
CA ILE A 179 12.12 1.62 13.29
C ILE A 179 12.14 0.45 12.28
N TRP A 180 12.84 0.58 11.14
CA TRP A 180 12.61 -0.29 9.98
C TRP A 180 13.86 -0.92 9.36
N SER A 181 13.70 -2.16 8.91
CA SER A 181 14.74 -2.97 8.27
C SER A 181 14.68 -2.87 6.74
N LYS A 182 15.86 -2.68 6.13
CA LYS A 182 16.41 -2.88 4.75
C LYS A 182 15.50 -3.02 3.51
N ASN A 183 14.23 -3.39 3.60
CA ASN A 183 13.32 -3.57 2.47
C ASN A 183 12.60 -2.26 2.09
N ALA A 184 11.89 -2.24 0.96
CA ALA A 184 11.10 -1.08 0.57
C ALA A 184 9.73 -1.05 1.28
N ARG A 185 9.10 0.11 1.25
CA ARG A 185 7.76 0.36 1.77
C ARG A 185 6.92 1.12 0.76
N ILE A 186 5.60 1.01 0.85
CA ILE A 186 4.69 1.91 0.15
C ILE A 186 4.41 3.09 1.06
N THR A 187 4.64 4.29 0.56
CA THR A 187 4.21 5.52 1.21
C THR A 187 3.09 6.16 0.41
N ARG A 188 2.20 6.84 1.14
CA ARG A 188 1.09 7.62 0.60
C ARG A 188 1.31 9.08 0.95
N TYR A 189 1.29 9.92 -0.07
CA TYR A 189 1.25 11.36 0.07
C TYR A 189 -0.11 11.89 -0.38
N ALA A 190 -0.66 12.84 0.36
CA ALA A 190 -1.91 13.50 0.02
C ALA A 190 -1.71 15.01 0.03
N PHE A 191 -1.86 15.63 -1.13
CA PHE A 191 -1.80 17.07 -1.27
C PHE A 191 -3.21 17.62 -1.43
N THR A 192 -3.73 18.18 -0.34
CA THR A 192 -5.07 18.75 -0.24
C THR A 192 -5.05 20.26 -0.51
N GLU A 193 -6.21 20.83 -0.82
CA GLU A 193 -6.35 22.28 -0.94
C GLU A 193 -6.14 22.99 0.40
N PHE A 194 -6.66 22.40 1.47
CA PHE A 194 -6.61 22.96 2.82
C PHE A 194 -5.93 22.02 3.80
N ASP A 195 -5.27 22.59 4.81
CA ASP A 195 -4.80 21.88 6.00
C ASP A 195 -5.95 21.54 6.94
N THR A 196 -5.65 20.90 8.09
CA THR A 196 -6.68 20.50 9.08
C THR A 196 -7.32 21.70 9.79
N GLN A 197 -6.66 22.86 9.75
CA GLN A 197 -7.13 24.13 10.30
C GLN A 197 -7.94 24.95 9.28
N GLY A 198 -8.00 24.50 8.02
CA GLY A 198 -8.71 25.19 6.94
C GLY A 198 -7.89 26.26 6.21
N ASN A 199 -6.58 26.36 6.46
CA ASN A 199 -5.71 27.25 5.70
C ASN A 199 -5.36 26.64 4.35
N LEU A 200 -5.20 27.48 3.33
CA LEU A 200 -4.79 27.03 2.01
C LEU A 200 -3.35 26.49 2.04
N ASN A 201 -3.17 25.28 1.50
CA ASN A 201 -1.85 24.69 1.36
C ASN A 201 -1.00 25.45 0.33
N ARG A 202 0.25 25.71 0.69
CA ARG A 202 1.22 26.40 -0.17
C ARG A 202 1.44 25.62 -1.46
N GLY A 203 1.47 26.34 -2.59
CA GLY A 203 1.69 25.73 -3.90
C GLY A 203 0.48 24.95 -4.44
N TYR A 204 -0.67 24.99 -3.77
CA TYR A 204 -1.86 24.32 -4.29
C TYR A 204 -2.51 25.16 -5.39
N VAL A 205 -2.86 24.48 -6.49
CA VAL A 205 -3.60 25.04 -7.61
C VAL A 205 -4.77 24.11 -7.88
N ASN A 206 -6.00 24.61 -7.74
CA ASN A 206 -7.21 23.81 -7.95
C ASN A 206 -7.31 23.39 -9.44
N PRO A 207 -7.15 22.09 -9.77
CA PRO A 207 -7.15 21.66 -11.16
C PRO A 207 -8.53 21.74 -11.82
N GLY A 208 -9.61 21.71 -11.03
CA GLY A 208 -10.98 21.85 -11.52
C GLY A 208 -11.30 23.26 -12.00
N ALA A 209 -10.72 24.29 -11.36
CA ALA A 209 -10.94 25.68 -11.76
C ALA A 209 -10.29 26.03 -13.11
N PHE A 210 -9.17 25.37 -13.44
CA PHE A 210 -8.41 25.61 -14.68
C PHE A 210 -8.54 24.48 -15.71
N ASN A 211 -9.30 23.43 -15.40
CA ASN A 211 -9.42 22.20 -16.20
C ASN A 211 -8.06 21.63 -16.65
N ASN A 212 -7.06 21.69 -15.77
CA ASN A 212 -5.67 21.38 -16.09
C ASN A 212 -5.15 20.14 -15.35
N PHE A 213 -6.00 19.15 -15.09
CA PHE A 213 -5.62 17.91 -14.38
C PHE A 213 -4.39 17.23 -15.01
N ALA A 214 -4.36 17.07 -16.32
CA ALA A 214 -3.25 16.41 -17.03
C ALA A 214 -1.95 17.22 -17.01
N THR A 215 -2.04 18.55 -17.07
CA THR A 215 -0.91 19.48 -17.17
C THR A 215 -0.61 20.18 -15.86
N TRP A 216 -1.19 19.74 -14.74
CA TRP A 216 -1.04 20.40 -13.45
C TRP A 216 0.45 20.52 -13.08
N PRO A 217 0.93 21.66 -12.58
CA PRO A 217 0.18 22.88 -12.20
C PRO A 217 0.12 23.95 -13.31
N MET A 218 0.51 23.62 -14.54
CA MET A 218 0.59 24.57 -15.64
C MET A 218 -0.81 24.97 -16.12
N GLY A 219 -1.00 26.26 -16.37
CA GLY A 219 -2.23 26.79 -16.93
C GLY A 219 -2.03 28.17 -17.53
N LYS A 220 -3.06 28.72 -18.16
CA LYS A 220 -3.00 30.07 -18.74
C LYS A 220 -3.11 31.10 -17.64
N ASP A 221 -2.15 32.01 -17.58
CA ASP A 221 -2.21 33.20 -16.75
C ASP A 221 -3.38 34.10 -17.23
N ALA A 222 -4.22 34.55 -16.30
CA ALA A 222 -5.40 35.36 -16.63
C ALA A 222 -5.05 36.76 -17.17
N GLN A 223 -3.86 37.27 -16.86
CA GLN A 223 -3.39 38.61 -17.24
C GLN A 223 -2.58 38.59 -18.54
N THR A 224 -1.70 37.59 -18.72
CA THR A 224 -0.81 37.51 -19.89
C THR A 224 -1.29 36.53 -20.97
N GLY A 225 -2.22 35.64 -20.64
CA GLY A 225 -2.69 34.57 -21.53
C GLY A 225 -1.64 33.49 -21.82
N GLN A 226 -0.41 33.61 -21.27
CA GLN A 226 0.67 32.65 -21.46
C GLN A 226 0.52 31.46 -20.52
N THR A 227 0.98 30.29 -20.97
CA THR A 227 1.07 29.10 -20.12
C THR A 227 2.20 29.28 -19.11
N THR A 228 1.87 29.25 -17.82
CA THR A 228 2.83 29.43 -16.72
C THR A 228 2.54 28.44 -15.58
N ASP A 229 3.51 28.27 -14.69
CA ASP A 229 3.32 27.55 -13.43
C ASP A 229 2.45 28.40 -12.49
N LEU A 230 1.18 28.02 -12.35
CA LEU A 230 0.20 28.75 -11.55
C LEU A 230 0.49 28.72 -10.04
N ARG A 231 1.47 27.93 -9.57
CA ARG A 231 1.91 27.95 -8.16
C ARG A 231 2.74 29.19 -7.84
N ASN A 232 3.39 29.77 -8.85
CA ASN A 232 4.27 30.93 -8.71
C ASN A 232 3.63 32.22 -9.28
N ALA A 233 2.50 32.10 -9.98
CA ALA A 233 1.77 33.24 -10.47
C ALA A 233 1.22 34.08 -9.29
N ALA A 234 1.72 35.30 -9.13
CA ALA A 234 1.21 36.31 -8.17
C ALA A 234 -0.26 36.72 -8.44
N VAL A 235 -0.86 36.18 -9.49
CA VAL A 235 -2.15 36.54 -10.08
C VAL A 235 -3.35 36.03 -9.28
N LEU A 236 -3.14 35.10 -8.33
CA LEU A 236 -4.22 34.52 -7.53
C LEU A 236 -4.16 35.08 -6.10
N SER A 237 -4.84 36.22 -5.91
CA SER A 237 -4.99 36.90 -4.62
C SER A 237 -5.44 35.93 -3.51
N GLY A 238 -4.61 35.80 -2.47
CA GLY A 238 -4.86 34.92 -1.32
C GLY A 238 -4.08 33.60 -1.31
N ARG A 239 -3.23 33.32 -2.31
CA ARG A 239 -2.38 32.11 -2.33
C ARG A 239 -0.96 32.40 -1.85
N THR A 240 -0.35 31.45 -1.15
CA THR A 240 1.07 31.47 -0.81
C THR A 240 1.87 30.82 -1.94
N PRO A 241 2.69 31.56 -2.71
CA PRO A 241 3.46 30.99 -3.80
C PRO A 241 4.50 29.98 -3.31
N GLY A 242 4.81 29.00 -4.15
CA GLY A 242 5.94 28.10 -3.96
C GLY A 242 5.61 26.63 -4.15
N THR A 243 6.55 25.78 -3.76
CA THR A 243 6.42 24.33 -3.87
C THR A 243 5.49 23.77 -2.78
N PRO A 244 4.72 22.72 -3.07
CA PRO A 244 4.02 21.93 -2.06
C PRO A 244 4.95 21.60 -0.89
N VAL A 245 4.46 21.81 0.33
CA VAL A 245 5.23 21.53 1.55
C VAL A 245 5.00 20.07 1.96
N ASP A 246 6.01 19.46 2.55
CA ASP A 246 6.02 18.09 3.10
C ASP A 246 5.19 17.93 4.38
N THR A 247 4.09 18.67 4.55
CA THR A 247 3.33 18.69 5.80
C THR A 247 1.83 18.46 5.56
N PRO A 248 1.26 17.32 5.98
CA PRO A 248 1.96 16.15 6.51
C PRO A 248 2.78 15.44 5.43
N GLY A 249 3.93 14.88 5.82
CA GLY A 249 4.82 14.17 4.90
C GLY A 249 4.21 12.85 4.43
N PRO A 250 4.87 12.14 3.50
CA PRO A 250 4.43 10.82 3.07
C PRO A 250 4.29 9.86 4.26
N VAL A 251 3.13 9.22 4.38
CA VAL A 251 2.80 8.27 5.45
C VAL A 251 3.05 6.85 4.96
N ALA A 252 3.74 6.03 5.75
CA ALA A 252 3.93 4.61 5.42
C ALA A 252 2.59 3.86 5.50
N LEU A 253 2.23 3.14 4.44
CA LEU A 253 1.02 2.32 4.38
C LEU A 253 1.34 0.85 4.68
N VAL A 254 2.38 0.33 4.04
CA VAL A 254 2.83 -1.05 4.22
C VAL A 254 4.32 -1.13 4.02
N ASP A 255 4.96 -1.96 4.83
CA ASP A 255 6.38 -2.23 4.77
C ASP A 255 6.63 -3.67 4.28
N PHE A 256 7.89 -4.10 4.21
CA PHE A 256 8.24 -5.42 3.70
C PHE A 256 7.80 -5.63 2.24
N VAL A 257 7.93 -4.60 1.41
CA VAL A 257 7.78 -4.73 -0.05
C VAL A 257 9.09 -5.25 -0.62
N ASP A 258 8.97 -6.22 -1.53
CA ASP A 258 10.15 -6.82 -2.14
C ASP A 258 10.95 -5.76 -2.92
N VAL A 259 12.26 -5.91 -2.97
CA VAL A 259 13.15 -5.04 -3.77
C VAL A 259 14.08 -5.83 -4.68
N LYS A 260 13.90 -7.15 -4.70
CA LYS A 260 14.79 -8.04 -5.44
C LYS A 260 14.36 -8.09 -6.91
N PRO A 261 15.33 -8.04 -7.85
CA PRO A 261 15.04 -8.12 -9.26
C PRO A 261 14.43 -9.49 -9.57
N ARG A 262 13.31 -9.50 -10.30
CA ARG A 262 12.66 -10.72 -10.79
C ARG A 262 12.14 -10.47 -12.20
N GLN A 263 11.74 -11.51 -12.92
CA GLN A 263 11.15 -11.33 -14.26
C GLN A 263 10.02 -10.30 -14.18
N ALA A 264 10.13 -9.27 -15.02
CA ALA A 264 9.14 -8.22 -15.13
C ALA A 264 7.86 -8.84 -15.70
N THR A 265 6.79 -8.86 -14.91
CA THR A 265 5.46 -9.13 -15.46
C THR A 265 5.06 -7.92 -16.30
N VAL A 266 4.64 -8.19 -17.53
CA VAL A 266 4.27 -7.17 -18.52
C VAL A 266 2.78 -6.87 -18.37
N CYS A 267 2.38 -5.61 -18.56
CA CYS A 267 0.97 -5.25 -18.59
C CYS A 267 0.23 -6.07 -19.68
N PRO A 268 -1.04 -6.46 -19.45
CA PRO A 268 -1.80 -7.18 -20.46
C PRO A 268 -1.88 -6.41 -21.78
N SER A 269 -1.67 -7.08 -22.92
CA SER A 269 -1.70 -6.46 -24.25
C SER A 269 -2.95 -6.82 -25.07
N GLU A 270 -3.96 -7.43 -24.44
CA GLU A 270 -5.18 -7.90 -25.11
C GLU A 270 -6.16 -6.75 -25.38
N GLY A 271 -5.94 -6.02 -26.48
CA GLY A 271 -6.91 -5.05 -27.04
C GLY A 271 -7.00 -3.70 -26.33
N VAL A 272 -6.24 -3.50 -25.25
CA VAL A 272 -6.10 -2.22 -24.54
C VAL A 272 -4.61 -1.92 -24.39
N ASN A 273 -4.20 -0.70 -24.73
CA ASN A 273 -2.84 -0.25 -24.48
C ASN A 273 -2.74 0.17 -23.00
N TYR A 274 -1.71 -0.29 -22.30
CA TYR A 274 -1.42 0.15 -20.94
C TYR A 274 -0.05 0.82 -20.89
N SER A 275 0.03 1.91 -20.12
CA SER A 275 1.29 2.51 -19.71
C SER A 275 1.71 1.91 -18.37
N THR A 276 2.92 1.37 -18.32
CA THR A 276 3.48 0.80 -17.08
C THR A 276 4.09 1.93 -16.24
N SER A 277 3.72 1.98 -14.97
CA SER A 277 4.22 2.96 -14.00
C SER A 277 4.72 2.24 -12.75
N PRO A 278 5.97 2.44 -12.31
CA PRO A 278 6.98 3.30 -12.90
C PRO A 278 7.67 2.64 -14.10
N THR A 279 8.40 3.43 -14.88
CA THR A 279 9.27 2.89 -15.92
C THR A 279 10.52 2.24 -15.31
N ASP A 280 11.11 1.26 -16.02
CA ASP A 280 12.35 0.60 -15.55
C ASP A 280 13.49 1.60 -15.39
N LYS A 281 13.52 2.64 -16.24
CA LYS A 281 14.50 3.73 -16.14
C LYS A 281 14.35 4.48 -14.82
N THR A 282 13.15 4.86 -14.42
CA THR A 282 12.92 5.58 -13.17
C THR A 282 13.31 4.75 -11.95
N LEU A 283 13.05 3.44 -11.97
CA LEU A 283 13.51 2.53 -10.91
C LEU A 283 15.04 2.47 -10.83
N ILE A 284 15.74 2.41 -11.96
CA ILE A 284 17.20 2.39 -12.02
C ILE A 284 17.77 3.72 -11.52
N ASP A 285 17.28 4.85 -12.04
CA ASP A 285 17.76 6.20 -11.70
C ASP A 285 17.56 6.51 -10.20
N ARG A 286 16.58 5.87 -9.55
CA ARG A 286 16.26 6.03 -8.12
C ARG A 286 16.85 4.93 -7.23
N GLY A 287 17.79 4.13 -7.76
CA GLY A 287 18.55 3.14 -6.97
C GLY A 287 17.76 1.90 -6.57
N PHE A 288 16.60 1.62 -7.20
CA PHE A 288 15.90 0.33 -7.03
C PHE A 288 16.61 -0.80 -7.76
N GLY A 289 17.22 -0.50 -8.91
CA GLY A 289 17.88 -1.48 -9.77
C GLY A 289 16.99 -1.94 -10.92
N SER A 290 17.58 -2.62 -11.90
CA SER A 290 16.84 -3.15 -13.05
C SER A 290 15.91 -4.28 -12.63
N ASN A 291 14.71 -4.39 -13.22
CA ASN A 291 13.75 -5.48 -13.02
C ASN A 291 13.15 -5.58 -11.60
N VAL A 292 13.16 -4.49 -10.83
CA VAL A 292 12.47 -4.43 -9.53
C VAL A 292 11.01 -4.02 -9.74
N ARG A 293 10.14 -5.02 -9.95
CA ARG A 293 8.69 -4.84 -10.12
C ARG A 293 7.89 -5.47 -8.98
N SER A 294 8.11 -4.96 -7.78
CA SER A 294 7.39 -5.39 -6.58
C SER A 294 6.12 -4.58 -6.31
N PHE A 295 6.08 -3.31 -6.74
CA PHE A 295 4.88 -2.50 -6.72
C PHE A 295 4.82 -1.68 -8.00
N TYR A 296 3.85 -1.96 -8.87
CA TYR A 296 3.69 -1.26 -10.14
C TYR A 296 2.23 -1.25 -10.60
N ALA A 297 1.91 -0.33 -11.50
CA ALA A 297 0.59 -0.13 -12.07
C ALA A 297 0.64 -0.23 -13.59
N CYS A 298 -0.42 -0.80 -14.17
CA CYS A 298 -0.72 -0.76 -15.59
C CYS A 298 -1.94 0.12 -15.77
N ILE A 299 -1.77 1.26 -16.42
CA ILE A 299 -2.81 2.29 -16.54
C ILE A 299 -3.24 2.36 -17.99
N SER A 300 -4.53 2.14 -18.25
CA SER A 300 -5.05 2.13 -19.62
C SER A 300 -4.81 3.48 -20.29
N ILE A 301 -4.22 3.45 -21.48
CA ILE A 301 -4.01 4.60 -22.36
C ILE A 301 -4.84 4.41 -23.62
N ARG A 302 -5.40 5.50 -24.14
CA ARG A 302 -6.00 5.46 -25.48
C ARG A 302 -4.98 5.94 -26.50
N PRO A 303 -4.89 5.27 -27.67
CA PRO A 303 -4.12 5.80 -28.78
C PRO A 303 -4.67 7.18 -29.14
N GLN A 304 -3.77 8.15 -29.24
CA GLN A 304 -4.06 9.50 -29.71
C GLN A 304 -4.71 9.41 -31.10
N PRO A 305 -5.76 10.20 -31.40
CA PRO A 305 -6.34 10.21 -32.74
C PRO A 305 -5.26 10.59 -33.77
N THR A 306 -5.17 9.81 -34.85
CA THR A 306 -4.26 10.03 -35.96
C THR A 306 -4.42 11.46 -36.50
N GLY A 307 -3.37 12.28 -36.41
CA GLY A 307 -3.35 13.66 -36.88
C GLY A 307 -3.14 14.72 -35.78
N SER A 308 -3.16 14.34 -34.50
CA SER A 308 -2.73 15.24 -33.43
C SER A 308 -1.18 15.32 -33.36
N PRO A 309 -0.60 16.50 -33.08
CA PRO A 309 0.85 16.66 -33.06
C PRO A 309 1.48 15.73 -32.01
N ALA A 310 2.63 15.12 -32.35
CA ALA A 310 3.38 14.18 -31.50
C ALA A 310 3.85 14.75 -30.15
N THR A 311 3.57 16.03 -29.89
CA THR A 311 3.84 16.74 -28.63
C THR A 311 2.66 16.78 -27.67
N SER A 312 1.47 16.31 -28.05
CA SER A 312 0.39 16.21 -27.07
C SER A 312 0.61 14.97 -26.20
N GLN A 313 0.92 15.22 -24.92
CA GLN A 313 0.77 14.28 -23.81
C GLN A 313 -0.39 13.32 -24.04
N GLU A 314 -0.28 12.09 -23.55
CA GLU A 314 -1.40 11.14 -23.49
C GLU A 314 -2.57 11.79 -22.72
N VAL A 315 -3.52 12.37 -23.46
CA VAL A 315 -4.67 13.07 -22.89
C VAL A 315 -5.75 12.03 -22.61
N ASN A 316 -5.76 11.51 -21.39
CA ASN A 316 -6.84 10.66 -20.85
C ASN A 316 -8.07 11.51 -20.45
N THR A 317 -8.70 12.22 -21.39
CA THR A 317 -9.93 12.98 -21.10
C THR A 317 -11.18 12.16 -21.42
N GLY A 318 -12.14 12.12 -20.48
CA GLY A 318 -13.53 11.75 -20.75
C GLY A 318 -13.93 10.27 -20.65
N VAL A 319 -13.05 9.36 -20.20
CA VAL A 319 -13.35 7.91 -20.20
C VAL A 319 -13.04 7.29 -18.84
N ASN A 320 -13.77 6.22 -18.50
CA ASN A 320 -13.41 5.35 -17.38
C ASN A 320 -11.98 4.82 -17.60
N GLN A 321 -11.08 5.06 -16.64
CA GLN A 321 -9.70 4.58 -16.70
C GLN A 321 -9.61 3.23 -15.99
N ASP A 322 -8.97 2.26 -16.64
CA ASP A 322 -8.72 0.94 -16.08
C ASP A 322 -7.28 0.87 -15.55
N VAL A 323 -7.13 0.47 -14.30
CA VAL A 323 -5.86 0.37 -13.62
C VAL A 323 -5.71 -1.03 -13.06
N ILE A 324 -4.62 -1.69 -13.40
CA ILE A 324 -4.23 -2.95 -12.77
C ILE A 324 -3.04 -2.65 -11.86
N LEU A 325 -3.17 -2.97 -10.58
CA LEU A 325 -2.08 -2.85 -9.62
C LEU A 325 -1.53 -4.22 -9.30
N TYR A 326 -0.22 -4.25 -9.09
CA TYR A 326 0.50 -5.43 -8.66
C TYR A 326 1.34 -5.09 -7.44
N LEU A 327 1.28 -5.95 -6.43
CA LEU A 327 2.03 -5.80 -5.19
C LEU A 327 2.64 -7.14 -4.78
N ARG A 328 3.94 -7.13 -4.49
CA ARG A 328 4.71 -8.28 -3.98
C ARG A 328 5.37 -7.92 -2.66
N GLY A 329 4.97 -8.61 -1.62
CA GLY A 329 5.61 -8.53 -0.30
C GLY A 329 6.84 -9.44 -0.21
N ASN A 330 7.63 -9.23 0.83
CA ASN A 330 8.76 -10.06 1.21
C ASN A 330 8.89 -10.08 2.74
N ALA A 331 8.59 -11.23 3.36
CA ALA A 331 8.65 -11.38 4.81
C ALA A 331 10.08 -11.44 5.38
N ASP A 332 11.11 -11.34 4.53
CA ASP A 332 12.52 -11.27 4.96
C ASP A 332 12.73 -10.10 5.94
N GLY A 333 13.37 -10.38 7.07
CA GLY A 333 13.53 -9.43 8.18
C GLY A 333 12.46 -9.48 9.27
N ARG A 334 11.39 -10.29 9.11
CA ARG A 334 10.47 -10.60 10.21
C ARG A 334 11.01 -11.72 11.12
N PRO A 335 10.64 -11.74 12.42
CA PRO A 335 11.01 -12.84 13.32
C PRO A 335 10.61 -14.21 12.76
N GLY A 336 11.53 -15.18 12.82
CA GLY A 336 11.31 -16.54 12.31
C GLY A 336 11.43 -16.71 10.78
N ILE A 337 11.71 -15.64 10.02
CA ILE A 337 11.94 -15.69 8.57
C ILE A 337 13.41 -15.43 8.26
N ILE A 338 14.04 -16.34 7.53
CA ILE A 338 15.40 -16.17 7.02
C ILE A 338 15.31 -16.24 5.49
N GLY A 339 15.66 -15.14 4.82
CA GLY A 339 15.72 -15.03 3.36
C GLY A 339 14.35 -14.98 2.68
N ASP A 340 14.35 -15.13 1.34
CA ASP A 340 13.19 -14.88 0.45
C ASP A 340 12.17 -16.02 0.38
N GLY A 341 12.05 -16.83 1.42
CA GLY A 341 11.23 -18.05 1.38
C GLY A 341 9.71 -17.80 1.34
N PHE A 342 9.24 -16.56 1.36
CA PHE A 342 7.81 -16.21 1.28
C PHE A 342 7.60 -14.83 0.65
N LEU A 343 6.98 -14.83 -0.54
CA LEU A 343 6.75 -13.64 -1.37
C LEU A 343 5.29 -13.59 -1.82
N PRO A 344 4.36 -13.12 -0.98
CA PRO A 344 2.96 -13.00 -1.38
C PRO A 344 2.86 -11.98 -2.51
N ALA A 345 2.20 -12.36 -3.60
CA ALA A 345 1.92 -11.49 -4.73
C ALA A 345 0.40 -11.31 -4.86
N LEU A 346 -0.02 -10.06 -5.04
CA LEU A 346 -1.41 -9.65 -5.18
C LEU A 346 -1.57 -8.84 -6.46
N GLU A 347 -2.70 -9.04 -7.12
CA GLU A 347 -3.13 -8.27 -8.28
C GLU A 347 -4.56 -7.79 -8.02
N THR A 348 -4.86 -6.56 -8.42
CA THR A 348 -6.23 -6.02 -8.41
C THR A 348 -6.44 -5.17 -9.64
N ARG A 349 -7.68 -5.16 -10.11
CA ARG A 349 -8.10 -4.35 -11.25
C ARG A 349 -9.19 -3.38 -10.81
N VAL A 350 -8.98 -2.10 -11.11
CA VAL A 350 -9.85 -1.00 -10.70
C VAL A 350 -10.26 -0.21 -11.92
N LEU A 351 -11.56 -0.17 -12.18
CA LEU A 351 -12.14 0.73 -13.15
C LEU A 351 -12.57 2.02 -12.46
N SER A 352 -11.79 3.09 -12.63
CA SER A 352 -12.17 4.43 -12.20
C SER A 352 -13.20 5.01 -13.16
N ARG A 353 -14.27 5.60 -12.62
CA ARG A 353 -15.36 6.22 -13.38
C ARG A 353 -15.32 7.74 -13.28
N GLY A 354 -14.22 8.35 -13.71
CA GLY A 354 -14.13 9.81 -13.81
C GLY A 354 -15.26 10.39 -14.66
N VAL A 355 -15.82 11.54 -14.23
CA VAL A 355 -16.97 12.21 -14.89
C VAL A 355 -16.51 13.43 -15.72
N LEU A 356 -15.26 13.86 -15.59
CA LEU A 356 -14.76 15.05 -16.28
C LEU A 356 -14.61 14.83 -17.79
N GLY A 357 -15.23 15.69 -18.59
CA GLY A 357 -15.12 15.69 -20.05
C GLY A 357 -15.97 14.64 -20.77
N LYS A 358 -16.92 13.99 -20.09
CA LYS A 358 -17.94 13.17 -20.75
C LYS A 358 -18.98 14.08 -21.41
N THR A 359 -18.85 14.29 -22.72
CA THR A 359 -19.96 14.78 -23.54
C THR A 359 -20.94 13.61 -23.74
N PRO A 360 -22.23 13.77 -23.43
CA PRO A 360 -23.24 12.72 -23.56
C PRO A 360 -23.42 12.23 -25.00
#